data_AF-A0AA95FQB2-F1
#
_entry.id   AF-A0AA95FQB2-F1
#
_cell.length_a   1.000
_cell.length_b   1.000
_cell.length_c   1.000
_cell.angle_alpha   90.00
_cell.angle_beta   90.00
_cell.angle_gamma   90.00
#
_symmetry.space_group_name_H-M   'P 1'
#
loop_
_entity.id
_entity.type
_entity.pdbx_description
1 polymer ?
#
loop_
_entity_poly.entity_id
_entity_poly.type
_entity_poly.pdbx_seq_one_letter_code
_entity_poly.pdbx_strand_id
1 'polypeptide(L)'
;MAEPARWWEIRPAQSRQPKTYTCPICHGLFLAMVPNVLLSPEGDRERRRHAHPECVARERRAGRLLTRSEWERLNRPPREERPWWRRVFGR
;
A
#
# COMPACT_ATOMS: atom_id res chain seq x y z
N MET A 1 -13.96 -2.85 14.39
CA MET A 1 -12.68 -2.14 14.21
C MET A 1 -11.93 -2.87 13.11
N ALA A 2 -11.73 -2.21 11.96
CA ALA A 2 -11.05 -2.85 10.85
C ALA A 2 -9.56 -3.00 11.20
N GLU A 3 -9.02 -4.21 11.04
CA GLU A 3 -7.61 -4.51 11.22
C GLU A 3 -6.75 -3.53 10.41
N PRO A 4 -5.64 -3.01 10.98
CA PRO A 4 -4.76 -2.11 10.27
C PRO A 4 -4.11 -2.85 9.09
N ALA A 5 -4.28 -2.30 7.89
CA ALA A 5 -3.74 -2.90 6.67
C ALA A 5 -2.21 -2.92 6.72
N ARG A 6 -1.62 -4.07 6.42
CA ARG A 6 -0.17 -4.31 6.48
C ARG A 6 0.60 -3.59 5.37
N TRP A 7 -0.01 -3.55 4.19
CA TRP A 7 0.52 -2.89 3.00
C TRP A 7 -0.64 -2.37 2.15
N TRP A 8 -0.34 -1.45 1.24
CA TRP A 8 -1.33 -0.80 0.39
C TRP A 8 -0.95 -0.94 -1.08
N GLU A 9 -1.92 -1.29 -1.91
CA GLU A 9 -1.82 -1.09 -3.35
C GLU A 9 -2.23 0.35 -3.66
N ILE A 10 -1.38 1.07 -4.39
CA ILE A 10 -1.56 2.49 -4.70
C ILE A 10 -1.65 2.62 -6.21
N ARG A 11 -2.77 3.16 -6.72
CA ARG A 11 -3.01 3.30 -8.15
C ARG A 11 -3.55 4.70 -8.45
N PRO A 12 -3.07 5.38 -9.51
CA PRO A 12 -3.72 6.62 -9.96
C PRO A 12 -5.14 6.30 -10.45
N ALA A 13 -6.09 7.18 -10.14
CA ALA A 13 -7.48 7.04 -10.51
C ALA A 13 -8.09 8.41 -10.86
N GLN A 14 -9.01 8.40 -11.81
CA GLN A 14 -9.84 9.55 -12.16
C GLN A 14 -11.16 9.00 -12.70
N SER A 15 -12.27 9.39 -12.08
CA SER A 15 -13.60 9.00 -12.54
C SER A 15 -14.17 10.08 -13.44
N ARG A 16 -14.99 9.68 -14.41
CA ARG A 16 -15.78 10.62 -15.21
C ARG A 16 -17.11 10.97 -14.55
N GLN A 17 -17.45 10.28 -13.46
CA GLN A 17 -18.70 10.48 -12.75
C GLN A 17 -18.58 11.66 -11.78
N PRO A 18 -19.61 12.52 -11.67
CA PRO A 18 -19.64 13.65 -10.75
C PRO A 18 -19.92 13.17 -9.32
N LYS A 19 -18.99 12.39 -8.75
CA LYS A 19 -19.04 11.90 -7.38
C LYS A 19 -18.09 12.70 -6.51
N THR A 20 -18.42 12.83 -5.23
CA THR A 20 -17.52 13.42 -4.24
C THR A 20 -17.01 12.32 -3.33
N TYR A 21 -15.72 12.32 -3.05
CA TYR A 21 -15.09 11.40 -2.12
C TYR A 21 -14.48 12.17 -0.95
N THR A 22 -14.41 11.52 0.20
CA THR A 22 -13.71 12.02 1.38
C THR A 22 -12.34 11.37 1.47
N CYS A 23 -11.28 12.17 1.50
CA CYS A 23 -9.93 11.65 1.65
C CYS A 23 -9.74 11.10 3.08
N PRO A 24 -9.30 9.84 3.27
CA PRO A 24 -9.12 9.25 4.60
C PRO A 24 -7.90 9.79 5.38
N ILE A 25 -7.06 10.64 4.76
CA ILE A 25 -5.84 11.18 5.38
C ILE A 25 -6.08 12.59 5.92
N CYS A 26 -6.64 13.48 5.10
CA CYS A 26 -6.92 14.87 5.49
C CYS A 26 -8.39 15.12 5.84
N HIS A 27 -9.28 14.14 5.65
CA HIS A 27 -10.74 14.27 5.81
C HIS A 27 -11.41 15.34 4.94
N GLY A 28 -10.68 15.90 3.97
CA GLY A 28 -11.21 16.85 2.98
C GLY A 28 -12.02 16.15 1.88
N LEU A 29 -13.01 16.85 1.37
CA LEU A 29 -13.84 16.43 0.24
C LEU A 29 -13.17 16.82 -1.09
N PHE A 30 -13.29 15.96 -2.09
CA PHE A 30 -12.86 16.25 -3.45
C PHE A 30 -13.72 15.53 -4.49
N LEU A 31 -13.70 16.07 -5.71
CA LEU A 31 -14.43 15.50 -6.84
C LEU A 31 -13.68 14.31 -7.42
N ALA A 32 -14.40 13.23 -7.71
CA ALA A 32 -13.88 12.05 -8.37
C ALA A 32 -13.26 12.35 -9.75
N MET A 33 -13.63 13.49 -10.35
CA MET A 33 -13.17 13.97 -11.64
C MET A 33 -11.78 14.62 -11.60
N VAL A 34 -11.30 15.04 -10.42
CA VAL A 34 -9.92 15.52 -10.30
C VAL A 34 -8.95 14.35 -10.19
N PRO A 35 -7.67 14.51 -10.58
CA PRO A 35 -6.67 13.47 -10.38
C PRO A 35 -6.61 13.02 -8.92
N ASN A 36 -6.87 11.74 -8.69
CA ASN A 36 -6.88 11.15 -7.36
C ASN A 36 -6.16 9.80 -7.34
N VAL A 37 -6.06 9.21 -6.16
CA VAL A 37 -5.37 7.96 -5.94
C VAL A 37 -6.30 6.98 -5.26
N LEU A 38 -6.35 5.77 -5.79
CA LEU A 38 -7.02 4.64 -5.20
C LEU A 38 -6.03 3.90 -4.29
N LEU A 39 -6.41 3.73 -3.03
CA LEU A 39 -5.71 2.96 -2.02
C LEU A 39 -6.51 1.69 -1.73
N SER A 40 -5.93 0.53 -2.04
CA SER A 40 -6.53 -0.77 -1.72
C SER A 40 -5.71 -1.42 -0.61
N PRO A 41 -6.25 -1.55 0.61
CA PRO A 41 -5.55 -2.22 1.70
C PRO A 41 -5.34 -3.69 1.34
N GLU A 42 -4.09 -4.16 1.36
CA GLU A 42 -3.73 -5.55 1.05
C GLU A 42 -4.23 -6.05 -0.32
N GLY A 43 -4.45 -5.12 -1.26
CA GLY A 43 -5.01 -5.41 -2.58
C GLY A 43 -6.53 -5.69 -2.56
N ASP A 44 -7.17 -5.58 -1.40
CA ASP A 44 -8.60 -5.77 -1.26
C ASP A 44 -9.38 -4.65 -1.96
N ARG A 45 -10.19 -5.07 -2.93
CA ARG A 45 -10.95 -4.15 -3.78
C ARG A 45 -12.24 -3.68 -3.11
N GLU A 46 -12.72 -4.34 -2.07
CA GLU A 46 -13.95 -3.96 -1.39
C GLU A 46 -13.69 -2.81 -0.41
N ARG A 47 -12.52 -2.83 0.24
CA ARG A 47 -12.06 -1.81 1.19
C ARG A 47 -11.29 -0.67 0.55
N ARG A 48 -11.39 -0.50 -0.78
CA ARG A 48 -10.68 0.54 -1.54
C ARG A 48 -11.16 1.95 -1.16
N ARG A 49 -10.22 2.87 -1.00
CA ARG A 49 -10.46 4.26 -0.59
C ARG A 49 -9.85 5.21 -1.60
N HIS A 50 -10.52 6.33 -1.85
CA HIS A 50 -9.99 7.39 -2.71
C HIS A 50 -9.31 8.46 -1.85
N ALA A 51 -8.13 8.90 -2.26
CA ALA A 51 -7.34 9.89 -1.55
C ALA A 51 -6.71 10.89 -2.51
N HIS A 52 -6.33 12.06 -1.98
CA HIS A 52 -5.56 13.04 -2.73
C HIS A 52 -4.15 12.51 -3.04
N PRO A 53 -3.61 12.82 -4.23
CA PRO A 53 -2.25 12.43 -4.59
C PRO A 53 -1.20 13.02 -3.62
N GLU A 54 -1.39 14.27 -3.20
CA GLU A 54 -0.47 14.96 -2.28
C GLU A 54 -0.47 14.34 -0.87
N CYS A 55 -1.65 13.97 -0.37
CA CYS A 55 -1.78 13.31 0.92
C CYS A 55 -1.08 11.94 0.91
N VAL A 56 -1.29 11.17 -0.16
CA VAL A 56 -0.61 9.89 -0.34
C VAL A 56 0.90 10.09 -0.43
N ALA A 57 1.39 11.05 -1.21
CA ALA A 57 2.81 11.35 -1.32
C ALA A 57 3.44 11.75 0.02
N ARG A 58 2.71 12.50 0.87
CA ARG A 58 3.16 12.83 2.23
C ARG A 58 3.27 11.61 3.13
N GLU A 59 2.24 10.76 3.15
CA GLU A 59 2.23 9.55 3.98
C GLU A 59 3.24 8.49 3.51
N ARG A 60 3.50 8.41 2.19
CA ARG A 60 4.60 7.62 1.64
C ARG A 60 5.95 8.11 2.12
N ARG A 61 6.20 9.42 2.08
CA ARG A 61 7.45 10.02 2.61
C ARG A 61 7.61 9.78 4.12
N ALA A 62 6.50 9.69 4.86
CA ALA A 62 6.49 9.37 6.28
C ALA A 62 6.62 7.86 6.58
N GLY A 63 6.68 6.99 5.56
CA GLY A 63 6.79 5.53 5.74
C GLY A 63 5.50 4.84 6.23
N ARG A 64 4.36 5.54 6.24
CA ARG A 64 3.08 5.02 6.75
C ARG A 64 2.26 4.25 5.70
N LEU A 65 2.60 4.39 4.42
CA LEU A 65 1.97 3.69 3.30
C LEU A 65 2.98 2.80 2.57
N LEU A 66 3.32 1.67 3.20
CA LEU A 66 4.18 0.65 2.59
C LEU A 66 3.49 0.01 1.39
N THR A 67 4.22 -0.10 0.27
CA THR A 67 3.81 -0.99 -0.83
C THR A 67 3.99 -2.45 -0.42
N ARG A 68 3.34 -3.35 -1.17
CA ARG A 68 3.52 -4.79 -1.03
C ARG A 68 4.99 -5.20 -0.99
N SER A 69 5.79 -4.73 -1.95
CA SER A 69 7.21 -5.11 -2.05
C SER A 69 8.06 -4.56 -0.92
N GLU A 70 7.74 -3.37 -0.40
CA GLU A 70 8.41 -2.79 0.78
C GLU A 70 8.07 -3.62 2.03
N TRP A 71 6.81 -3.97 2.23
CA TRP A 71 6.37 -4.81 3.34
C TRP A 71 6.99 -6.21 3.27
N GLU A 72 6.99 -6.85 2.09
CA GLU A 72 7.63 -8.16 1.87
C GLU A 72 9.13 -8.11 2.17
N ARG A 73 9.83 -7.03 1.80
CA ARG A 73 11.26 -6.85 2.09
C ARG A 73 11.54 -6.74 3.58
N LEU A 74 10.72 -6.00 4.31
CA LEU A 74 10.86 -5.81 5.76
C LEU A 74 10.51 -7.08 6.55
N ASN A 75 9.59 -7.89 6.04
CA ASN A 75 9.14 -9.13 6.71
C ASN A 75 9.83 -10.39 6.19
N ARG A 76 10.74 -10.27 5.21
CA ARG A 76 11.46 -11.43 4.69
C ARG A 76 12.38 -11.96 5.79
N PRO A 77 12.27 -13.25 6.17
CA PRO A 77 13.23 -13.83 7.08
C PRO A 77 14.64 -13.70 6.48
N PRO A 78 15.68 -13.45 7.30
CA PRO A 78 17.05 -13.51 6.84
C PRO A 78 17.23 -14.85 6.13
N ARG A 79 17.81 -14.79 4.92
CA ARG A 79 18.00 -15.99 4.11
C ARG A 79 18.87 -16.92 4.94
N GLU A 80 18.31 -18.04 5.40
CA GLU A 80 19.07 -19.03 6.15
C GLU A 80 20.25 -19.44 5.26
N GLU A 81 21.43 -18.99 5.68
CA GLU A 81 22.69 -19.27 5.03
C GLU A 81 22.93 -20.76 5.24
N ARG A 82 22.43 -21.56 4.28
CA ARG A 82 22.64 -23.01 4.28
C ARG A 82 24.14 -23.22 4.41
N PRO A 83 24.59 -23.83 5.52
CA PRO A 83 26.00 -23.91 5.75
C PRO A 83 26.67 -24.72 4.65
N TRP A 84 27.81 -24.24 4.15
CA TRP A 84 28.50 -24.84 3.00
C TRP A 84 28.82 -26.31 3.24
N TRP A 85 29.06 -26.71 4.50
CA TRP A 85 29.32 -28.10 4.90
C TRP A 85 28.14 -29.06 4.69
N ARG A 86 26.88 -28.61 4.78
CA ARG A 86 25.71 -29.45 4.46
C ARG A 86 25.61 -29.78 2.96
N ARG A 87 26.31 -29.06 2.10
CA ARG A 87 26.37 -29.32 0.64
C ARG A 87 27.53 -30.26 0.28
N VAL A 88 28.56 -30.34 1.13
CA VAL A 88 29.77 -31.17 0.90
C VAL A 88 29.71 -32.51 1.66
N PHE A 89 29.08 -32.54 2.84
CA PHE A 89 29.05 -33.72 3.72
C PHE A 89 27.66 -34.37 3.87
N GLY A 90 26.64 -33.91 3.15
CA GLY A 90 25.29 -34.50 3.18
C GLY A 90 25.10 -35.59 2.12
N ARG A 91 25.62 -36.78 2.37
CA ARG A 91 25.23 -38.04 1.73
C ARG A 91 24.51 -38.91 2.75
#